data_AF-A0A537AUG5-F1
#
_entry.id   AF-A0A537AUG5-F1
#
_cell.length_a   1.000
_cell.length_b   1.000
_cell.length_c   1.000
_cell.angle_alpha   90.00
_cell.angle_beta   90.00
_cell.angle_gamma   90.00
#
_symmetry.space_group_name_H-M   'P 1'
#
loop_
_entity.id
_entity.type
_entity.pdbx_description
1 polymer ?
#
loop_
_entity_poly.entity_id
_entity_poly.type
_entity_poly.pdbx_seq_one_letter_code
_entity_poly.pdbx_strand_id
1 'polypeptide(L)'
;MTKVLMRSVCVAAIAAAGMCGASAQQMIEPASATPVPGPMPEILRKYTPVSAERLKNPEDGNWLMFRRTFDGWGYSPLGEITPANVGRL
;
A
#
# COMPACT_ATOMS: atom_id res chain seq x y z
N MET A 1 -29.56 -22.59 44.30
CA MET A 1 -30.93 -22.21 44.71
C MET A 1 -31.31 -20.92 44.00
N THR A 2 -32.06 -21.10 42.93
CA THR A 2 -32.79 -20.12 42.13
C THR A 2 -33.80 -19.33 42.98
N LYS A 3 -33.84 -18.00 42.84
CA LYS A 3 -35.07 -17.21 42.99
C LYS A 3 -35.05 -16.03 42.01
N VAL A 4 -35.60 -16.32 40.84
CA VAL A 4 -36.29 -15.37 39.96
C VAL A 4 -37.48 -14.77 40.75
N LEU A 5 -37.81 -13.49 40.54
CA LEU A 5 -39.13 -13.06 40.01
C LEU A 5 -39.47 -11.57 40.32
N MET A 6 -39.87 -10.88 39.25
CA MET A 6 -40.89 -9.82 39.18
C MET A 6 -40.60 -8.42 39.73
N ARG A 7 -40.55 -7.44 38.80
CA ARG A 7 -41.65 -6.48 38.51
C ARG A 7 -41.25 -5.60 37.32
N SER A 8 -41.90 -5.81 36.18
CA SER A 8 -42.95 -4.94 35.61
C SER A 8 -42.43 -3.65 34.95
N VAL A 9 -42.54 -3.70 33.62
CA VAL A 9 -42.59 -2.64 32.61
C VAL A 9 -42.88 -1.23 33.15
N CYS A 10 -42.03 -0.27 32.77
CA CYS A 10 -42.45 1.07 32.36
C CYS A 10 -41.42 1.64 31.39
N VAL A 11 -41.76 1.63 30.10
CA VAL A 11 -41.16 2.52 29.10
C VAL A 11 -41.52 3.94 29.52
N ALA A 12 -40.52 4.74 29.87
CA ALA A 12 -40.68 6.19 29.99
C ALA A 12 -39.46 6.83 29.32
N ALA A 13 -39.64 7.16 28.04
CA ALA A 13 -38.77 8.09 27.35
C ALA A 13 -38.87 9.45 28.05
N ILE A 14 -37.82 9.86 28.75
CA ILE A 14 -37.65 11.25 29.17
C ILE A 14 -36.43 11.77 28.45
N ALA A 15 -36.69 12.40 27.31
CA ALA A 15 -35.80 13.40 26.77
C ALA A 15 -35.83 14.61 27.70
N ALA A 16 -34.73 14.89 28.39
CA ALA A 16 -34.52 16.17 29.04
C ALA A 16 -33.05 16.57 28.82
N ALA A 17 -32.91 17.56 27.95
CA ALA A 17 -31.67 18.24 27.62
C ALA A 17 -31.07 18.93 28.85
N GLY A 18 -29.75 19.14 28.81
CA GLY A 18 -29.13 20.25 29.52
C GLY A 18 -28.06 19.86 30.52
N MET A 19 -26.88 19.53 30.02
CA MET A 19 -25.63 19.94 30.62
C MET A 19 -24.59 19.96 29.50
N CYS A 20 -24.55 21.09 28.78
CA CYS A 20 -23.40 21.47 27.98
C CYS A 20 -22.24 21.76 28.94
N GLY A 21 -21.61 20.70 29.45
CA GLY A 21 -20.22 20.78 29.81
C GLY A 21 -19.47 20.94 28.49
N ALA A 22 -18.99 22.15 28.21
CA ALA A 22 -17.97 22.35 27.18
C ALA A 22 -16.71 21.61 27.64
N SER A 23 -16.72 20.28 27.51
CA SER A 23 -15.47 19.54 27.42
C SER A 23 -14.85 20.04 26.13
N ALA A 24 -13.78 20.82 26.28
CA ALA A 24 -12.86 21.08 25.20
C ALA A 24 -12.43 19.70 24.69
N GLN A 25 -13.10 19.21 23.64
CA GLN A 25 -12.58 18.10 22.86
C GLN A 25 -11.31 18.65 22.26
N GLN A 26 -10.20 18.38 22.93
CA GLN A 26 -8.87 18.65 22.43
C GLN A 26 -8.83 18.00 21.05
N MET A 27 -8.79 18.85 20.03
CA MET A 27 -8.61 18.42 18.67
C MET A 27 -7.18 17.89 18.63
N ILE A 28 -7.02 16.59 18.89
CA ILE A 28 -5.78 15.89 18.62
C ILE A 28 -5.71 15.88 17.10
N GLU A 29 -4.97 16.82 16.52
CA GLU A 29 -4.58 16.70 15.12
C GLU A 29 -3.88 15.34 14.98
N PRO A 30 -4.31 14.48 14.04
CA PRO A 30 -3.59 13.24 13.81
C PRO A 30 -2.17 13.63 13.40
N ALA A 31 -1.18 13.16 14.15
CA ALA A 31 0.21 13.28 13.75
C ALA A 31 0.31 12.77 12.30
N SER A 32 0.80 13.62 11.39
CA SER A 32 0.99 13.22 10.00
C SER A 32 1.86 11.96 9.97
N ALA A 33 1.26 10.84 9.55
CA ALA A 33 1.92 9.54 9.47
C ALA A 33 2.85 9.44 8.24
N THR A 34 3.30 10.56 7.69
CA THR A 34 4.30 10.54 6.62
C THR A 34 5.66 10.27 7.25
N PRO A 35 6.29 9.12 6.98
CA PRO A 35 7.64 8.86 7.46
C PRO A 35 8.57 9.98 6.98
N VAL A 36 9.41 10.50 7.85
CA VAL A 36 10.53 11.37 7.43
C VAL A 36 11.35 10.57 6.41
N PRO A 37 11.52 11.05 5.16
CA PRO A 37 12.28 10.30 4.18
C PRO A 37 13.71 10.10 4.69
N GLY A 38 14.09 8.84 4.86
CA GLY A 38 15.50 8.48 5.09
C GLY A 38 16.36 8.86 3.88
N PRO A 39 17.69 8.90 4.04
CA PRO A 39 18.57 9.17 2.91
C PRO A 39 18.37 8.14 1.79
N MET A 40 18.44 8.59 0.53
CA MET A 40 18.33 7.68 -0.62
C MET A 40 19.46 6.64 -0.59
N PRO A 41 19.14 5.33 -0.71
CA PRO A 41 20.14 4.28 -0.79
C PRO A 41 21.18 4.56 -1.87
N GLU A 42 22.45 4.26 -1.59
CA GLU A 42 23.57 4.48 -2.52
C GLU A 42 23.33 3.80 -3.87
N ILE A 43 22.72 2.61 -3.87
CA ILE A 43 22.39 1.85 -5.08
C ILE A 43 21.45 2.62 -6.01
N LEU A 44 20.50 3.39 -5.45
CA LEU A 44 19.56 4.19 -6.24
C LEU A 44 20.18 5.50 -6.72
N ARG A 45 21.13 6.07 -5.95
CA ARG A 45 21.87 7.27 -6.37
C ARG A 45 22.76 7.02 -7.60
N LYS A 46 23.19 5.77 -7.81
CA LYS A 46 24.01 5.34 -8.95
C LYS A 46 23.21 4.71 -10.09
N TYR A 47 21.88 4.62 -9.97
CA TYR A 47 21.06 3.99 -10.99
C TYR A 47 20.96 4.85 -12.26
N THR A 48 21.16 4.23 -13.42
CA THR A 48 21.07 4.92 -14.71
C THR A 48 19.65 5.39 -15.00
N PRO A 49 19.42 6.68 -15.33
CA PRO A 49 18.10 7.18 -15.67
C PRO A 49 17.40 6.38 -16.77
N VAL A 50 16.08 6.25 -16.67
CA VAL A 50 15.26 5.61 -17.70
C VAL A 50 14.85 6.68 -18.72
N SER A 51 15.65 6.84 -19.79
CA SER A 51 15.36 7.79 -20.87
C SER A 51 14.32 7.26 -21.87
N ALA A 52 13.80 8.14 -22.73
CA ALA A 52 12.89 7.75 -23.80
C ALA A 52 13.56 6.78 -24.80
N GLU A 53 14.84 6.96 -25.10
CA GLU A 53 15.63 6.08 -25.95
C GLU A 53 15.82 4.71 -25.29
N ARG A 54 16.11 4.70 -23.99
CA ARG A 54 16.27 3.46 -23.20
C ARG A 54 14.97 2.65 -23.12
N LEU A 55 13.81 3.30 -23.10
CA LEU A 55 12.51 2.61 -23.19
C LEU A 55 12.26 1.99 -24.58
N LYS A 56 12.83 2.57 -25.65
CA LYS A 56 12.73 2.00 -27.01
C LYS A 56 13.67 0.81 -27.21
N ASN A 57 14.86 0.87 -26.62
CA ASN A 57 15.88 -0.17 -26.71
C ASN A 57 16.55 -0.39 -25.34
N PRO A 58 15.89 -1.10 -24.41
CA PRO A 58 16.46 -1.35 -23.08
C PRO A 58 17.61 -2.36 -23.19
N GLU A 59 18.52 -2.33 -22.21
CA GLU A 59 19.55 -3.37 -22.09
C GLU A 59 18.91 -4.75 -21.94
N ASP A 60 19.58 -5.79 -22.42
CA ASP A 60 19.02 -7.14 -22.54
C ASP A 60 18.48 -7.71 -21.22
N GLY A 61 19.17 -7.42 -20.10
CA GLY A 61 18.77 -7.86 -18.77
C GLY A 61 17.68 -7.02 -18.10
N ASN A 62 17.20 -5.94 -18.73
CA ASN A 62 16.26 -5.02 -18.13
C ASN A 62 14.84 -5.15 -18.69
N TRP A 63 13.86 -5.04 -17.80
CA TRP A 63 12.43 -5.07 -18.12
C TRP A 63 11.74 -3.82 -17.55
N LEU A 64 11.81 -2.71 -18.29
CA LEU A 64 11.41 -1.38 -17.79
C LEU A 64 9.95 -1.01 -18.08
N MET A 65 9.24 -1.86 -18.82
CA MET A 65 7.85 -1.69 -19.25
C MET A 65 7.14 -3.04 -19.20
N PHE A 66 5.80 -3.05 -19.14
CA PHE A 66 5.02 -4.30 -19.05
C PHE A 66 5.42 -5.36 -20.10
N ARG A 67 5.71 -4.95 -21.34
CA ARG A 67 6.16 -5.85 -22.44
C ARG A 67 7.58 -5.57 -22.96
N ARG A 68 8.46 -5.02 -22.13
CA ARG A 68 9.85 -4.61 -22.43
C ARG A 68 9.98 -3.48 -23.46
N THR A 69 9.50 -3.67 -24.68
CA THR A 69 9.57 -2.72 -25.81
C THR A 69 8.17 -2.29 -26.26
N PHE A 70 8.10 -1.18 -26.99
CA PHE A 70 6.82 -0.61 -27.47
C PHE A 70 6.11 -1.46 -28.53
N ASP A 71 6.81 -2.42 -29.16
CA ASP A 71 6.19 -3.37 -30.10
C ASP A 71 5.17 -4.31 -29.42
N GLY A 72 5.22 -4.44 -28.09
CA GLY A 72 4.29 -5.27 -27.33
C GLY A 72 4.52 -6.77 -27.47
N TRP A 73 5.72 -7.25 -27.80
CA TRP A 73 5.98 -8.68 -27.96
C TRP A 73 6.17 -9.39 -26.63
N GLY A 74 6.75 -8.73 -25.62
CA GLY A 74 7.10 -9.38 -24.36
C GLY A 74 8.18 -10.44 -24.53
N TYR A 75 9.19 -10.14 -25.35
CA TYR A 75 10.31 -11.03 -25.65
C TYR A 75 11.55 -10.64 -24.81
N SER A 76 12.25 -11.62 -24.26
CA SER A 76 13.57 -11.46 -23.64
C SER A 76 14.66 -11.89 -24.61
N PRO A 77 15.70 -11.07 -24.86
CA PRO A 77 16.85 -11.45 -25.70
C PRO A 77 17.85 -12.35 -24.97
N LEU A 78 17.69 -12.58 -23.65
CA LEU A 78 18.59 -13.43 -22.89
C LEU A 78 18.50 -14.89 -23.35
N GLY A 79 19.65 -15.52 -23.56
CA GLY A 79 19.79 -16.90 -24.02
C GLY A 79 20.37 -17.87 -22.97
N GLU A 80 20.49 -17.46 -21.72
CA GLU A 80 21.07 -18.29 -20.65
C GLU A 80 20.23 -19.53 -20.36
N ILE A 81 18.90 -19.39 -20.43
CA ILE A 81 17.95 -20.49 -20.32
C ILE A 81 17.62 -20.98 -21.74
N THR A 82 17.85 -22.27 -21.97
CA THR A 82 17.70 -22.92 -23.27
C THR A 82 16.84 -24.18 -23.15
N PRO A 83 16.30 -24.72 -24.25
CA PRO A 83 15.57 -26.00 -24.21
C PRO A 83 16.40 -27.15 -23.62
N ALA A 84 17.72 -27.09 -23.71
CA ALA A 84 18.62 -28.11 -23.20
C ALA A 84 18.85 -28.03 -21.67
N ASN A 85 18.70 -26.86 -21.05
CA ASN A 85 19.00 -26.68 -19.62
C ASN A 85 17.78 -26.34 -18.75
N VAL A 86 16.64 -25.97 -19.36
CA VAL A 86 15.41 -25.57 -18.62
C VAL A 86 14.92 -26.67 -17.67
N GLY A 87 15.14 -27.94 -17.99
CA GLY A 87 14.75 -29.06 -17.13
C GLY A 87 15.54 -29.23 -15.83
N ARG A 88 16.55 -28.37 -15.57
CA ARG A 88 17.37 -28.39 -14.35
C ARG A 88 17.10 -27.23 -13.39
N LEU A 89 16.16 -26.35 -13.71
CA LEU A 89 15.82 -25.14 -12.93
C LEU A 89 14.66 -25.38 -11.94
#